data_AF-Q8L2A1-F1
#
_entry.id   AF-Q8L2A1-F1
#
_cell.length_a   1.000
_cell.length_b   1.000
_cell.length_c   1.000
_cell.angle_alpha   90.00
_cell.angle_beta   90.00
_cell.angle_gamma   90.00
#
_symmetry.space_group_name_H-M   'P 1'
#
loop_
_entity.id
_entity.type
_entity.pdbx_description
1 polymer ?
#
loop_
_entity_poly.entity_id
_entity_poly.type
_entity_poly.pdbx_seq_one_letter_code
_entity_poly.pdbx_strand_id
1 'polypeptide(L)'
;MVGAIQMLRWTPEQAEAHQKKNGKKTGTALSSPKENKTVLHQSQELVIPEKLTPKQRTQALGRLKEGEMNKTEDAYNKYLKLRYSAGEVLWYGFEKIKLKLADRTFYTSDFSVLLSNGQFELHEVKGHWEEDARVKIKVAAEQFPFRFIGVKKDGDNWIFEDFSPWYGTLL
;
A
#
# COMPACT_ATOMS: atom_id res chain seq x y z
N MET A 1 6.84 10.83 -43.51
CA MET A 1 7.69 9.92 -42.70
C MET A 1 7.68 10.43 -41.28
N VAL A 2 6.97 9.76 -40.36
CA VAL A 2 6.98 10.11 -38.94
C VAL A 2 8.15 9.36 -38.32
N GLY A 3 9.16 10.09 -37.84
CA GLY A 3 10.36 9.51 -37.25
C GLY A 3 9.98 8.66 -36.03
N ALA A 4 10.50 7.44 -35.98
CA ALA A 4 10.39 6.60 -34.81
C ALA A 4 11.02 7.34 -33.62
N ILE A 5 10.20 7.76 -32.66
CA ILE A 5 10.69 8.19 -31.35
C ILE A 5 11.31 6.94 -30.73
N GLN A 6 12.64 6.85 -30.82
CA GLN A 6 13.43 5.83 -30.14
C GLN A 6 13.22 6.05 -28.63
N MET A 7 12.19 5.44 -28.05
CA MET A 7 11.97 5.45 -26.61
C MET A 7 13.22 4.89 -25.94
N LEU A 8 13.94 5.71 -25.17
CA LEU A 8 15.08 5.27 -24.36
C LEU A 8 14.61 4.18 -23.39
N ARG A 9 14.74 2.92 -23.80
CA ARG A 9 14.77 1.79 -22.87
C ARG A 9 16.19 1.67 -22.34
N TRP A 10 16.31 1.22 -21.09
CA TRP A 10 17.57 1.09 -20.37
C TRP A 10 18.66 0.50 -21.27
N THR A 11 19.86 1.08 -21.27
CA THR A 11 21.00 0.44 -21.95
C THR A 11 21.29 -0.92 -21.29
N PRO A 12 21.90 -1.89 -22.00
CA PRO A 12 22.28 -3.17 -21.40
C PRO A 12 23.11 -3.00 -20.11
N GLU A 13 24.01 -2.02 -20.08
CA GLU A 13 24.83 -1.68 -18.92
C GLU A 13 23.99 -1.11 -17.76
N GLN A 14 23.03 -0.22 -18.06
CA GLN A 14 22.08 0.29 -17.06
C GLN A 14 21.23 -0.85 -16.50
N ALA A 15 20.76 -1.78 -17.34
CA ALA A 15 19.96 -2.93 -16.94
C ALA A 15 20.76 -3.89 -16.04
N GLU A 16 22.02 -4.15 -16.36
CA GLU A 16 22.93 -4.97 -15.55
C GLU A 16 23.21 -4.30 -14.19
N ALA A 17 23.46 -2.98 -14.18
CA ALA A 17 23.64 -2.22 -12.95
C ALA A 17 22.39 -2.23 -12.05
N HIS A 18 21.19 -2.20 -12.64
CA HIS A 18 19.93 -2.35 -11.90
C HIS A 18 19.82 -3.71 -11.22
N GLN A 19 20.08 -4.78 -11.97
CA GLN A 19 20.00 -6.15 -11.47
C GLN A 19 21.01 -6.39 -10.35
N LYS A 20 22.25 -5.88 -10.48
CA LYS A 20 23.28 -5.96 -9.44
C LYS A 20 22.89 -5.22 -8.15
N LYS A 21 22.19 -4.07 -8.24
CA LYS A 21 21.72 -3.31 -7.06
C LYS A 21 20.52 -3.98 -6.39
N ASN A 22 19.58 -4.52 -7.15
CA ASN A 22 18.37 -5.16 -6.59
C ASN A 22 18.60 -6.59 -6.10
N GLY A 23 19.50 -7.35 -6.73
CA GLY A 23 19.88 -8.70 -6.31
C GLY A 23 20.71 -8.76 -5.00
N LYS A 24 21.28 -7.65 -4.56
CA LYS A 24 22.02 -7.56 -3.28
C LYS A 24 21.13 -7.37 -2.04
N LYS A 25 19.82 -7.11 -2.20
CA LYS A 25 18.90 -6.86 -1.07
C LYS A 25 18.22 -8.12 -0.50
N THR A 26 18.39 -9.30 -1.10
CA THR A 26 17.73 -10.55 -0.70
C THR A 26 18.63 -11.53 0.08
N GLY A 27 19.72 -11.06 0.70
CA GLY A 27 20.58 -11.93 1.50
C GLY A 27 21.19 -11.23 2.71
N THR A 28 20.51 -11.28 3.85
CA THR A 28 21.18 -11.21 5.14
C THR A 28 20.95 -12.53 5.85
N ALA A 29 22.04 -13.28 5.97
CA ALA A 29 22.13 -14.60 6.56
C ALA A 29 21.66 -14.62 8.02
N LEU A 30 21.09 -15.77 8.41
CA LEU A 30 20.97 -16.16 9.81
C LEU A 30 22.35 -16.08 10.46
N SER A 31 22.44 -15.35 11.57
CA SER A 31 23.53 -15.52 12.54
C SER A 31 22.91 -16.05 13.84
N SER A 32 23.45 -17.18 14.29
CA SER A 32 23.14 -17.85 15.55
C SER A 32 23.45 -16.94 16.77
N PRO A 33 22.84 -17.22 17.93
CA PRO A 33 22.72 -16.25 19.02
C PRO A 33 24.04 -16.05 19.75
N LYS A 34 24.41 -14.78 20.00
CA LYS A 34 25.46 -14.43 20.96
C LYS A 34 24.85 -14.35 22.37
N GLU A 35 25.45 -15.09 23.30
CA GLU A 35 25.14 -15.11 24.73
C GLU A 35 25.14 -13.70 25.33
N ASN A 36 24.06 -13.34 26.03
CA ASN A 36 23.99 -12.10 26.81
C ASN A 36 24.20 -12.41 28.29
N LYS A 37 25.25 -11.79 28.85
CA LYS A 37 25.57 -11.79 30.28
C LYS A 37 24.50 -11.02 31.07
N THR A 38 24.09 -11.62 32.17
CA THR A 38 23.10 -11.17 33.15
C THR A 38 23.42 -9.79 33.73
N VAL A 39 22.47 -8.86 33.64
CA VAL A 39 22.36 -7.72 34.55
C VAL A 39 20.98 -7.80 35.19
N LEU A 40 20.97 -8.07 36.49
CA LEU A 40 19.78 -8.14 37.34
C LEU A 40 19.15 -6.73 37.44
N HIS A 41 17.93 -6.58 36.95
CA HIS A 41 17.03 -5.50 37.37
C HIS A 41 15.71 -6.14 37.79
N GLN A 42 15.22 -5.71 38.95
CA GLN A 42 14.11 -6.27 39.70
C GLN A 42 12.85 -6.43 38.84
N SER A 43 12.39 -7.66 38.74
CA SER A 43 11.20 -8.07 38.00
C SER A 43 9.93 -7.56 38.69
N GLN A 44 9.36 -6.48 38.17
CA GLN A 44 7.91 -6.29 38.25
C GLN A 44 7.28 -7.25 37.25
N GLU A 45 6.50 -8.19 37.78
CA GLU A 45 5.80 -9.23 37.04
C GLU A 45 4.75 -8.58 36.12
N LEU A 46 5.09 -8.42 34.83
CA LEU A 46 4.14 -8.00 33.81
C LEU A 46 3.19 -9.18 33.54
N VAL A 47 1.98 -9.08 34.07
CA VAL A 47 0.87 -9.99 33.72
C VAL A 47 0.56 -9.81 32.24
N ILE A 48 1.02 -10.72 31.39
CA ILE A 48 0.66 -10.77 29.98
C ILE A 48 -0.76 -11.36 29.90
N PRO A 49 -1.80 -10.60 29.48
CA PRO A 49 -3.11 -11.21 29.27
C PRO A 49 -2.99 -12.24 28.14
N GLU A 50 -3.29 -13.50 28.45
CA GLU A 50 -3.15 -14.68 27.58
C GLU A 50 -3.94 -14.56 26.25
N LYS A 51 -4.84 -13.58 26.12
CA LYS A 51 -5.63 -13.34 24.89
C LYS A 51 -5.77 -11.84 24.61
N LEU A 52 -5.27 -11.40 23.44
CA LEU A 52 -5.53 -10.06 22.91
C LEU A 52 -7.03 -9.79 22.80
N THR A 53 -7.46 -8.58 23.20
CA THR A 53 -8.83 -8.11 22.99
C THR A 53 -9.16 -7.99 21.50
N PRO A 54 -10.45 -8.00 21.08
CA PRO A 54 -10.82 -7.84 19.67
C PRO A 54 -10.23 -6.60 19.02
N LYS A 55 -10.21 -5.46 19.72
CA LYS A 55 -9.60 -4.20 19.25
C LYS A 55 -8.09 -4.36 19.03
N GLN A 56 -7.38 -5.00 19.97
CA GLN A 56 -5.95 -5.27 19.83
C GLN A 56 -5.64 -6.26 18.71
N ARG A 57 -6.52 -7.25 18.45
CA ARG A 57 -6.37 -8.16 17.31
C ARG A 57 -6.55 -7.44 15.98
N THR A 58 -7.54 -6.56 15.87
CA THR A 58 -7.75 -5.73 14.67
C THR A 58 -6.57 -4.79 14.44
N GLN A 59 -6.07 -4.14 15.50
CA GLN A 59 -4.87 -3.30 15.43
C GLN A 59 -3.61 -4.09 15.06
N ALA A 60 -3.46 -5.33 15.55
CA ALA A 60 -2.36 -6.21 15.18
C ALA A 60 -2.48 -6.73 13.74
N LEU A 61 -3.71 -6.96 13.24
CA LEU A 61 -3.97 -7.27 11.82
C LEU A 61 -3.59 -6.11 10.89
N GLY A 62 -3.70 -4.87 11.37
CA GLY A 62 -3.21 -3.68 10.67
C GLY A 62 -1.69 -3.46 10.77
N ARG A 63 -0.96 -4.35 11.47
CA ARG A 63 0.50 -4.32 11.63
C ARG A 63 1.18 -5.52 10.97
N LEU A 64 0.56 -6.11 9.94
CA LEU A 64 1.23 -7.09 9.10
C LEU A 64 2.55 -6.51 8.56
N LYS A 65 3.48 -7.38 8.18
CA LYS A 65 4.76 -6.93 7.62
C LYS A 65 4.49 -6.11 6.36
N GLU A 66 5.32 -5.10 6.09
CA GLU A 66 5.23 -4.31 4.85
C GLU A 66 5.15 -5.24 3.63
N GLY A 67 4.13 -5.07 2.79
CA GLY A 67 3.84 -5.93 1.64
C GLY A 67 2.97 -7.16 1.90
N GLU A 68 2.55 -7.46 3.14
CA GLU A 68 1.58 -8.53 3.43
C GLU A 68 0.15 -7.99 3.51
N MET A 69 -0.73 -8.52 2.66
CA MET A 69 -2.15 -8.15 2.62
C MET A 69 -2.94 -8.79 3.77
N ASN A 70 -3.84 -8.02 4.39
CA ASN A 70 -4.88 -8.57 5.23
C ASN A 70 -5.99 -9.25 4.40
N LYS A 71 -6.97 -9.88 5.07
CA LYS A 71 -8.05 -10.62 4.39
C LYS A 71 -8.91 -9.75 3.47
N THR A 72 -9.13 -8.48 3.82
CA THR A 72 -9.94 -7.56 3.03
C THR A 72 -9.17 -7.07 1.81
N GLU A 73 -7.89 -6.75 1.98
CA GLU A 73 -6.98 -6.39 0.90
C GLU A 73 -6.76 -7.55 -0.08
N ASP A 74 -6.62 -8.79 0.40
CA ASP A 74 -6.52 -9.98 -0.47
C ASP A 74 -7.81 -10.19 -1.28
N ALA A 75 -8.98 -10.00 -0.66
CA ALA A 75 -10.25 -10.05 -1.36
C ALA A 75 -10.34 -8.95 -2.43
N TYR A 76 -9.85 -7.75 -2.14
CA TYR A 76 -9.83 -6.65 -3.10
C TYR A 76 -8.82 -6.88 -4.23
N ASN A 77 -7.67 -7.46 -3.93
CA ASN A 77 -6.68 -7.89 -4.91
C ASN A 77 -7.27 -8.89 -5.91
N LYS A 78 -8.08 -9.84 -5.45
CA LYS A 78 -8.81 -10.78 -6.31
C LYS A 78 -9.81 -10.06 -7.21
N TYR A 79 -10.52 -9.07 -6.68
CA TYR A 79 -11.42 -8.21 -7.44
C TYR A 79 -10.67 -7.43 -8.54
N LEU A 80 -9.54 -6.78 -8.22
CA LEU A 80 -8.71 -6.08 -9.21
C LEU A 80 -8.14 -7.03 -10.27
N LYS A 81 -7.75 -8.25 -9.89
CA LYS A 81 -7.27 -9.26 -10.84
C LYS A 81 -8.33 -9.65 -11.88
N LEU A 82 -9.58 -9.78 -11.46
CA LEU A 82 -10.69 -10.04 -12.38
C LEU A 82 -10.89 -8.87 -13.36
N ARG A 83 -10.89 -7.63 -12.85
CA ARG A 83 -11.02 -6.42 -13.68
C ARG A 83 -9.85 -6.22 -14.64
N TYR A 84 -8.64 -6.58 -14.20
CA TYR A 84 -7.45 -6.60 -15.04
C TYR A 84 -7.60 -7.60 -16.18
N SER A 85 -8.08 -8.80 -15.89
CA SER A 85 -8.33 -9.84 -16.90
C SER A 85 -9.45 -9.44 -17.88
N ALA A 86 -10.41 -8.63 -17.43
CA ALA A 86 -11.48 -8.07 -18.26
C ALA A 86 -11.04 -6.85 -19.10
N GLY A 87 -9.82 -6.34 -18.90
CA GLY A 87 -9.32 -5.15 -19.60
C GLY A 87 -9.87 -3.81 -19.08
N GLU A 88 -10.57 -3.80 -17.94
CA GLU A 88 -11.05 -2.58 -17.28
C GLU A 88 -9.93 -1.88 -16.49
N VAL A 89 -9.00 -2.67 -15.95
CA VAL A 89 -7.80 -2.22 -15.26
C VAL A 89 -6.61 -2.57 -16.14
N LEU A 90 -5.79 -1.58 -16.48
CA LEU A 90 -4.58 -1.78 -17.29
C LEU A 90 -3.37 -2.13 -16.43
N TRP A 91 -3.35 -1.68 -15.19
CA TRP A 91 -2.29 -1.97 -14.23
C TRP A 91 -2.78 -1.73 -12.82
N TYR A 92 -2.29 -2.51 -11.86
CA TYR A 92 -2.45 -2.20 -10.46
C TYR A 92 -1.26 -2.70 -9.63
N GLY A 93 -1.06 -2.11 -8.46
CA GLY A 93 0.02 -2.51 -7.55
C GLY A 93 -0.31 -2.23 -6.09
N PHE A 94 -0.02 -3.19 -5.22
CA PHE A 94 -0.16 -3.07 -3.77
C PHE A 94 1.01 -2.30 -3.14
N GLU A 95 0.70 -1.29 -2.34
CA GLU A 95 1.66 -0.42 -1.64
C GLU A 95 2.79 0.14 -2.55
N LYS A 96 2.51 0.35 -3.85
CA LYS A 96 3.52 0.78 -4.83
C LYS A 96 3.78 2.27 -4.86
N ILE A 97 2.80 3.08 -4.47
CA ILE A 97 2.90 4.54 -4.51
C ILE A 97 2.88 5.11 -3.09
N LYS A 98 3.91 5.89 -2.79
CA LYS A 98 4.08 6.60 -1.52
C LYS A 98 4.21 8.09 -1.82
N LEU A 99 3.24 8.88 -1.37
CA LEU A 99 3.15 10.33 -1.56
C LEU A 99 3.70 11.05 -0.33
N LYS A 100 4.58 12.02 -0.52
CA LYS A 100 5.06 12.87 0.59
C LYS A 100 4.03 13.95 0.87
N LEU A 101 3.46 13.96 2.07
CA LEU A 101 2.49 14.98 2.51
C LEU A 101 3.15 16.15 3.27
N ALA A 102 4.22 15.85 4.02
CA ALA A 102 5.02 16.81 4.77
C ALA A 102 6.41 16.20 5.06
N ASP A 103 7.24 16.89 5.82
CA ASP A 103 8.54 16.34 6.21
C ASP A 103 8.39 15.08 7.07
N ARG A 104 8.96 13.98 6.56
CA ARG A 104 8.86 12.61 7.12
C ARG A 104 7.42 12.06 7.22
N THR A 105 6.44 12.72 6.62
CA THR A 105 5.05 12.27 6.61
C THR A 105 4.66 11.83 5.20
N PHE A 106 4.20 10.59 5.09
CA PHE A 106 3.83 9.99 3.81
C PHE A 106 2.44 9.37 3.87
N TYR A 107 1.73 9.47 2.75
CA TYR A 107 0.54 8.68 2.45
C TYR A 107 0.96 7.51 1.56
N THR A 108 0.56 6.29 1.90
CA THR A 108 0.76 5.11 1.05
C THR A 108 -0.62 4.54 0.81
N SER A 109 -1.04 4.48 -0.46
CA SER A 109 -2.30 3.84 -0.82
C SER A 109 -2.16 2.32 -0.71
N ASP A 110 -3.23 1.63 -0.32
CA ASP A 110 -3.25 0.17 -0.34
C ASP A 110 -3.07 -0.34 -1.78
N PHE A 111 -3.80 0.22 -2.75
CA PHE A 111 -3.64 -0.11 -4.17
C PHE A 111 -3.55 1.14 -5.04
N SER A 112 -2.62 1.12 -6.00
CA SER A 112 -2.59 2.09 -7.10
C SER A 112 -3.12 1.40 -8.35
N VAL A 113 -4.03 2.04 -9.09
CA VAL A 113 -4.79 1.43 -10.18
C VAL A 113 -4.80 2.36 -11.38
N LEU A 114 -4.42 1.85 -12.55
CA LEU A 114 -4.59 2.51 -13.84
C LEU A 114 -5.78 1.86 -14.55
N LEU A 115 -6.83 2.65 -14.79
CA LEU A 115 -8.01 2.21 -15.52
C LEU A 115 -7.82 2.28 -17.04
N SER A 116 -8.66 1.57 -17.78
CA SER A 116 -8.65 1.54 -19.25
C SER A 116 -8.97 2.88 -19.92
N ASN A 117 -9.65 3.77 -19.22
CA ASN A 117 -9.89 5.14 -19.65
C ASN A 117 -8.70 6.09 -19.37
N GLY A 118 -7.57 5.58 -18.87
CA GLY A 118 -6.37 6.36 -18.57
C GLY A 118 -6.37 7.02 -17.19
N GLN A 119 -7.44 6.89 -16.39
CA GLN A 119 -7.48 7.45 -15.05
C GLN A 119 -6.60 6.66 -14.09
N PHE A 120 -5.81 7.39 -13.31
CA PHE A 120 -4.98 6.82 -12.25
C PHE A 120 -5.62 7.07 -10.89
N GLU A 121 -5.96 5.97 -10.22
CA GLU A 121 -6.68 5.95 -8.96
C GLU A 121 -5.80 5.38 -7.83
N LEU A 122 -5.92 5.98 -6.65
CA LEU A 122 -5.31 5.52 -5.41
C LEU A 122 -6.42 5.03 -4.48
N HIS A 123 -6.45 3.71 -4.26
CA HIS A 123 -7.50 3.02 -3.54
C HIS A 123 -7.04 2.70 -2.12
N GLU A 124 -7.85 3.10 -1.15
CA GLU A 124 -7.68 2.83 0.27
C GLU A 124 -8.75 1.83 0.73
N VAL A 125 -8.35 0.60 1.06
CA VAL A 125 -9.24 -0.49 1.44
C VAL A 125 -9.38 -0.51 2.96
N LYS A 126 -10.59 -0.21 3.45
CA LYS A 126 -10.88 -0.23 4.90
C LYS A 126 -12.13 -1.05 5.20
N GLY A 127 -12.07 -1.85 6.25
CA GLY A 127 -13.26 -2.50 6.84
C GLY A 127 -14.06 -1.52 7.71
N HIS A 128 -13.36 -0.75 8.54
CA HIS A 128 -13.90 0.31 9.37
C HIS A 128 -13.06 1.58 9.17
N TRP A 129 -13.72 2.71 8.99
CA TRP A 129 -13.05 4.00 8.83
C TRP A 129 -12.90 4.65 10.20
N GLU A 130 -11.65 4.76 10.66
CA GLU A 130 -11.31 5.68 11.74
C GLU A 130 -11.19 7.10 11.16
N GLU A 131 -11.49 8.11 11.97
CA GLU A 131 -11.49 9.52 11.55
C GLU A 131 -10.12 9.96 11.01
N ASP A 132 -9.03 9.53 11.66
CA ASP A 132 -7.65 9.80 11.24
C ASP A 132 -7.34 9.29 9.83
N ALA A 133 -7.89 8.14 9.43
CA ALA A 133 -7.68 7.58 8.09
C ALA A 133 -8.37 8.42 7.01
N ARG A 134 -9.57 8.94 7.31
CA ARG A 134 -10.32 9.82 6.40
C ARG A 134 -9.62 11.18 6.23
N VAL A 135 -9.03 11.72 7.29
CA VAL A 135 -8.26 12.96 7.19
C VAL A 135 -7.04 12.79 6.30
N LYS A 136 -6.28 11.70 6.46
CA LYS A 136 -5.06 11.46 5.65
C LYS A 136 -5.36 11.38 4.15
N ILE A 137 -6.40 10.65 3.75
CA ILE A 137 -6.76 10.54 2.33
C ILE A 137 -7.23 11.88 1.77
N LYS A 138 -7.99 12.68 2.53
CA LYS A 138 -8.41 14.03 2.12
C LYS A 138 -7.23 14.96 1.94
N VAL A 139 -6.30 14.98 2.89
CA VAL A 139 -5.08 15.80 2.80
C VAL A 139 -4.25 15.40 1.57
N ALA A 140 -4.16 14.11 1.25
CA ALA A 140 -3.49 13.65 0.03
C ALA A 140 -4.25 14.09 -1.23
N ALA A 141 -5.58 13.97 -1.24
CA ALA A 141 -6.44 14.37 -2.35
C ALA A 141 -6.41 15.87 -2.64
N GLU A 142 -6.15 16.69 -1.62
CA GLU A 142 -5.96 18.13 -1.79
C GLU A 142 -4.59 18.49 -2.41
N GLN A 143 -3.57 17.65 -2.25
CA GLN A 143 -2.20 17.97 -2.68
C GLN A 143 -1.81 17.37 -4.03
N PHE A 144 -2.44 16.26 -4.43
CA PHE A 144 -2.02 15.49 -5.60
C PHE A 144 -3.14 15.35 -6.64
N PRO A 145 -2.82 15.43 -7.95
CA PRO A 145 -3.79 15.33 -9.04
C PRO A 145 -4.13 13.87 -9.40
N PHE A 146 -4.33 13.03 -8.38
CA PHE A 146 -4.81 11.66 -8.56
C PHE A 146 -6.26 11.57 -8.08
N ARG A 147 -6.96 10.53 -8.53
CA ARG A 147 -8.27 10.21 -7.97
C ARG A 147 -8.10 9.34 -6.74
N PHE A 148 -8.62 9.75 -5.59
CA PHE A 148 -8.52 9.03 -4.33
C PHE A 148 -9.84 8.37 -4.01
N ILE A 149 -9.82 7.03 -3.91
CA ILE A 149 -11.03 6.22 -3.73
C ILE A 149 -10.94 5.45 -2.42
N GLY A 150 -11.88 5.69 -1.52
CA GLY A 150 -12.13 4.81 -0.39
C GLY A 150 -12.89 3.58 -0.85
N VAL A 151 -12.43 2.40 -0.45
CA VAL A 151 -13.02 1.12 -0.79
C VAL A 151 -13.45 0.40 0.47
N LYS A 152 -14.73 0.05 0.57
CA LYS A 152 -15.28 -0.70 1.69
C LYS A 152 -16.02 -1.94 1.19
N LYS A 153 -15.82 -3.06 1.87
CA LYS A 153 -16.58 -4.29 1.61
C LYS A 153 -17.96 -4.21 2.25
N ASP A 154 -19.00 -4.51 1.48
CA ASP A 154 -20.39 -4.59 1.93
C ASP A 154 -21.02 -5.89 1.42
N GLY A 155 -21.04 -6.92 2.28
CA GLY A 155 -21.36 -8.28 1.88
C GLY A 155 -20.40 -8.78 0.79
N ASP A 156 -20.94 -9.11 -0.38
CA ASP A 156 -20.18 -9.54 -1.56
C ASP A 156 -19.82 -8.38 -2.51
N ASN A 157 -20.29 -7.17 -2.22
CA ASN A 157 -20.07 -5.99 -3.04
C ASN A 157 -18.98 -5.07 -2.47
N TRP A 158 -18.52 -4.15 -3.32
CA TRP A 158 -17.59 -3.08 -2.96
C TRP A 158 -18.29 -1.74 -3.09
N ILE A 159 -18.22 -0.94 -2.03
CA ILE A 159 -18.65 0.46 -2.01
C ILE A 159 -17.42 1.33 -2.26
N PHE A 160 -17.56 2.27 -3.19
CA PHE A 160 -16.52 3.21 -3.58
C PHE A 160 -16.94 4.63 -3.18
N GLU A 161 -16.05 5.35 -2.50
CA GLU A 161 -16.24 6.74 -2.11
C GLU A 161 -15.12 7.58 -2.72
N ASP A 162 -15.45 8.63 -3.46
CA ASP A 162 -14.46 9.54 -4.06
C ASP A 162 -14.12 10.67 -3.08
N PHE A 163 -12.84 10.85 -2.81
CA PHE A 163 -12.31 11.88 -1.92
C PHE A 163 -11.67 13.06 -2.67
N SER A 164 -11.70 13.05 -4.00
CA SER A 164 -11.00 14.01 -4.85
C SER A 164 -11.89 15.24 -5.07
N PRO A 165 -11.63 16.39 -4.41
CA PRO A 165 -12.56 17.52 -4.41
C PRO A 165 -12.68 18.24 -5.76
N TRP A 166 -11.74 17.98 -6.68
CA TRP A 166 -11.67 18.55 -8.02
C TRP A 166 -12.39 17.71 -9.08
N TYR A 167 -12.72 16.46 -8.75
CA TYR A 167 -13.24 15.51 -9.72
C TYR A 167 -14.74 15.75 -9.90
N GLY A 168 -15.14 16.13 -11.12
CA GLY A 168 -16.53 16.46 -11.46
C GLY A 168 -16.92 17.95 -11.32
N THR A 169 -15.99 18.84 -10.96
CA THR A 169 -16.24 20.30 -10.84
C THR A 169 -15.85 21.08 -12.10
N LEU A 170 -15.39 20.40 -13.15
CA LEU A 170 -15.18 20.98 -14.48
C LEU A 170 -16.19 20.37 -15.46
N LEU A 171 -17.43 20.84 -15.38
CA LEU A 171 -18.44 20.80 -16.44
C LEU A 171 -19.03 22.20 -16.59
#